data_AF-A0AAV9ZK79-F1
#
_entry.id   AF-A0AAV9ZK79-F1
#
_cell.length_a   1.000
_cell.length_b   1.000
_cell.length_c   1.000
_cell.angle_alpha   90.00
_cell.angle_beta   90.00
_cell.angle_gamma   90.00
#
_symmetry.space_group_name_H-M   'P 1'
#
loop_
_entity.id
_entity.type
_entity.pdbx_description
1 polymer ?
#
loop_
_entity_poly.entity_id
_entity_poly.type
_entity_poly.pdbx_seq_one_letter_code
_entity_poly.pdbx_strand_id
1 'polypeptide(L)'
;DLLMVARVAWKRSSGEYSDEGDIAAATGDQMDRAQIEKTNDRCESSFGAFRQEAKISPNMSLEIHNSRQMYKFNRTSDYSPRTRWIWRQSAAEDLKAEAQIEKTRRRAEKKKAASDAIDRVIAILTITEVEYSANLPVRAPGYLSVPLIDAQEDLDPKKTLVPKKGARGNRENRVKLWREAVERRRYLEAGLPRDFRIERGTRSQEPITAQDLGDTESEDSGYDSEEEYYA
;
A
#
# COMPACT_ATOMS: atom_id res chain seq x y z
N ASP A 1 34.90 0.64 -68.75
CA ASP A 1 33.92 0.51 -69.87
C ASP A 1 32.58 1.24 -69.66
N LEU A 2 32.43 2.10 -68.64
CA LEU A 2 31.18 2.83 -68.37
C LEU A 2 30.81 3.87 -69.45
N LEU A 3 31.81 4.43 -70.13
CA LEU A 3 31.62 5.42 -71.18
C LEU A 3 31.02 4.82 -72.46
N MET A 4 31.34 3.57 -72.80
CA MET A 4 30.72 2.85 -73.92
C MET A 4 29.24 2.59 -73.64
N VAL A 5 28.90 2.11 -72.44
CA VAL A 5 27.51 1.86 -72.03
C VAL A 5 26.70 3.16 -72.02
N ALA A 6 27.25 4.25 -71.46
CA ALA A 6 26.60 5.55 -71.46
C ALA A 6 26.33 6.08 -72.88
N ARG A 7 27.28 5.91 -73.81
CA ARG A 7 27.12 6.34 -75.21
C ARG A 7 26.06 5.52 -75.95
N VAL A 8 25.98 4.21 -75.71
CA VAL A 8 24.96 3.33 -76.31
C VAL A 8 23.58 3.70 -75.77
N ALA A 9 23.44 3.87 -74.45
CA ALA A 9 22.20 4.29 -73.82
C ALA A 9 21.74 5.67 -74.31
N TRP A 10 22.66 6.62 -74.41
CA TRP A 10 22.38 7.96 -74.96
C TRP A 10 21.87 7.90 -76.39
N LYS A 11 22.56 7.15 -77.27
CA LYS A 11 22.15 7.00 -78.68
C LYS A 11 20.76 6.39 -78.82
N ARG A 12 20.47 5.36 -78.02
CA ARG A 12 19.14 4.72 -77.99
C ARG A 12 18.07 5.72 -77.57
N SER A 13 18.28 6.40 -76.45
CA SER A 13 17.33 7.40 -75.95
C SER A 13 17.13 8.54 -76.94
N SER A 14 18.20 9.09 -77.54
CA SER A 14 18.07 10.15 -78.54
C SER A 14 17.36 9.71 -79.82
N GLY A 15 17.45 8.42 -80.18
CA GLY A 15 16.77 7.86 -81.35
C GLY A 15 15.26 7.76 -81.13
N GLU A 16 14.82 7.41 -79.92
CA GLU A 16 13.41 7.31 -79.54
C GLU A 16 12.68 8.67 -79.71
N TYR A 17 13.37 9.81 -79.56
CA TYR A 17 12.84 11.17 -79.72
C TYR A 17 13.05 11.79 -81.12
N SER A 18 13.61 11.05 -82.09
CA SER A 18 13.75 11.58 -83.45
C SER A 18 12.38 11.70 -84.14
N ASP A 19 12.29 12.50 -85.21
CA ASP A 19 11.04 12.69 -85.96
C ASP A 19 10.49 11.37 -86.57
N GLU A 20 11.36 10.37 -86.73
CA GLU A 20 11.04 9.00 -87.17
C GLU A 20 11.07 7.98 -86.01
N GLY A 21 11.24 8.44 -84.77
CA GLY A 21 11.42 7.60 -83.59
C GLY A 21 10.12 6.98 -83.10
N ASP A 22 10.24 5.94 -82.25
CA ASP A 22 9.11 5.19 -81.71
C ASP A 22 8.09 6.07 -80.95
N ILE A 23 8.53 7.20 -80.37
CA ILE A 23 7.65 8.15 -79.69
C ILE A 23 6.85 8.98 -80.69
N ALA A 24 7.46 9.37 -81.82
CA ALA A 24 6.77 10.08 -82.89
C ALA A 24 5.81 9.17 -83.66
N ALA A 25 6.13 7.87 -83.76
CA ALA A 25 5.28 6.85 -84.35
C ALA A 25 4.18 6.30 -83.41
N ALA A 26 4.15 6.72 -82.14
CA ALA A 26 3.18 6.24 -81.16
C ALA A 26 1.74 6.64 -81.55
N THR A 27 0.81 5.70 -81.43
CA THR A 27 -0.61 5.99 -81.69
C THR A 27 -1.22 6.80 -80.55
N GLY A 28 -2.34 7.51 -80.81
CA GLY A 28 -3.07 8.25 -79.78
C GLY A 28 -3.42 7.38 -78.56
N ASP A 29 -3.91 6.16 -78.79
CA ASP A 29 -4.17 5.18 -77.72
C ASP A 29 -2.92 4.82 -76.89
N GLN A 30 -1.74 4.76 -77.51
CA GLN A 30 -0.49 4.50 -76.80
C GLN A 30 -0.05 5.71 -75.98
N MET A 31 -0.24 6.91 -76.50
CA MET A 31 0.05 8.15 -75.78
C MET A 31 -0.88 8.33 -74.58
N ASP A 32 -2.18 8.05 -74.74
CA ASP A 32 -3.17 8.13 -73.67
C ASP A 32 -2.89 7.10 -72.57
N ARG A 33 -2.45 5.89 -72.93
CA ARG A 33 -2.00 4.87 -71.95
C ARG A 33 -0.68 5.24 -71.28
N ALA A 34 0.19 5.96 -71.98
CA ALA A 34 1.46 6.45 -71.43
C ALA A 34 1.28 7.70 -70.57
N GLN A 35 0.14 8.38 -70.65
CA GLN A 35 -0.17 9.52 -69.81
C GLN A 35 -0.39 9.07 -68.37
N ILE A 36 0.64 9.25 -67.55
CA ILE A 36 0.54 9.06 -66.10
C ILE A 36 -0.16 10.29 -65.51
N GLU A 37 -1.11 10.07 -64.60
CA GLU A 37 -1.79 11.16 -63.90
C GLU A 37 -0.79 12.05 -63.17
N LYS A 38 -1.03 13.36 -63.19
CA LYS A 38 -0.27 14.37 -62.42
C LYS A 38 -0.26 14.08 -60.91
N THR A 39 -1.16 13.23 -60.43
CA THR A 39 -1.21 12.76 -59.03
C THR A 39 -0.01 11.89 -58.67
N ASN A 40 0.66 11.26 -59.65
CA ASN A 40 1.86 10.46 -59.44
C ASN A 40 3.08 11.30 -59.01
N ASP A 41 3.13 12.60 -59.35
CA ASP A 41 4.19 13.53 -58.89
C ASP A 41 4.30 13.56 -57.35
N ARG A 42 3.18 13.38 -56.64
CA ARG A 42 3.16 13.32 -55.17
C ARG A 42 3.77 12.02 -54.64
N CYS A 43 3.51 10.90 -55.32
CA CYS A 43 4.09 9.61 -54.98
C CYS A 43 5.60 9.58 -55.27
N GLU A 44 6.04 10.22 -56.36
CA GLU A 44 7.46 10.34 -56.69
C GLU A 44 8.20 11.23 -55.69
N SER A 45 7.60 12.34 -55.29
CA SER A 45 8.16 13.24 -54.28
C SER A 45 8.30 12.57 -52.91
N SER A 46 7.28 11.84 -52.45
CA SER A 46 7.33 11.13 -51.17
C SER A 46 8.35 9.98 -51.19
N PHE A 47 8.43 9.26 -52.30
CA PHE A 47 9.43 8.20 -52.48
C PHE A 47 10.86 8.76 -52.54
N GLY A 48 11.06 9.89 -53.22
CA GLY A 48 12.32 10.61 -53.24
C GLY A 48 12.77 11.03 -51.84
N ALA A 49 11.85 11.59 -51.03
CA ALA A 49 12.12 11.97 -49.65
C ALA A 49 12.47 10.76 -48.77
N PHE A 50 11.74 9.65 -48.89
CA PHE A 50 12.07 8.41 -48.19
C PHE A 50 13.48 7.90 -48.55
N ARG A 51 13.84 7.88 -49.84
CA ARG A 51 15.17 7.43 -50.29
C ARG A 51 16.29 8.29 -49.71
N GLN A 52 16.09 9.61 -49.60
CA GLN A 52 17.06 10.49 -48.98
C GLN A 52 17.18 10.23 -47.47
N GLU A 53 16.07 10.08 -46.75
CA GLU A 53 16.08 9.76 -45.32
C GLU A 53 16.71 8.38 -45.05
N ALA A 54 16.41 7.37 -45.87
CA ALA A 54 16.99 6.04 -45.76
C ALA A 54 18.51 6.03 -46.00
N LYS A 55 19.03 6.92 -46.86
CA LYS A 55 20.49 7.10 -47.01
C LYS A 55 21.14 7.67 -45.74
N ILE A 56 20.47 8.62 -45.08
CA ILE A 56 20.97 9.26 -43.87
C ILE A 56 20.81 8.33 -42.65
N SER A 57 19.78 7.51 -42.63
CA SER A 57 19.41 6.63 -41.52
C SER A 57 19.06 5.23 -42.04
N PRO A 58 20.06 4.41 -42.39
CA PRO A 58 19.84 3.11 -43.05
C PRO A 58 19.12 2.08 -42.17
N ASN A 59 19.15 2.26 -40.84
CA ASN A 59 18.45 1.38 -39.90
C ASN A 59 16.99 1.82 -39.64
N MET A 60 16.48 2.83 -40.36
CA MET A 60 15.10 3.28 -40.19
C MET A 60 14.15 2.38 -40.98
N SER A 61 13.21 1.75 -40.28
CA SER A 61 12.14 0.99 -40.96
C SER A 61 11.14 1.94 -41.63
N LEU A 62 10.39 1.41 -42.61
CA LEU A 62 9.37 2.16 -43.33
C LEU A 62 8.27 2.67 -42.39
N GLU A 63 7.90 1.87 -41.39
CA GLU A 63 6.89 2.21 -40.38
C GLU A 63 7.32 3.41 -39.54
N ILE A 64 8.60 3.48 -39.18
CA ILE A 64 9.17 4.61 -38.43
C ILE A 64 9.16 5.87 -39.29
N HIS A 65 9.55 5.77 -40.57
CA HIS A 65 9.50 6.89 -41.51
C HIS A 65 8.06 7.41 -41.66
N ASN A 66 7.10 6.53 -41.94
CA ASN A 66 5.69 6.88 -42.08
C ASN A 66 5.14 7.54 -40.80
N SER A 67 5.50 7.01 -39.63
CA SER A 67 5.11 7.57 -38.34
C SER A 67 5.65 8.98 -38.14
N ARG A 68 6.89 9.26 -38.56
CA ARG A 68 7.48 10.61 -38.52
C ARG A 68 6.82 11.58 -39.47
N GLN A 69 6.51 11.14 -40.69
CA GLN A 69 5.79 11.98 -41.67
C GLN A 69 4.38 12.30 -41.17
N MET A 70 3.67 11.32 -40.61
CA MET A 70 2.37 11.54 -39.97
C MET A 70 2.46 12.51 -38.79
N TYR A 71 3.48 12.37 -37.93
CA TYR A 71 3.69 13.30 -36.81
C TYR A 71 3.88 14.76 -37.28
N LYS A 72 4.64 14.96 -38.36
CA LYS A 72 4.84 16.29 -38.99
C LYS A 72 3.56 16.80 -39.64
N PHE A 73 2.90 15.96 -40.43
CA PHE A 73 1.70 16.33 -41.19
C PHE A 73 0.52 16.67 -40.28
N ASN A 74 0.31 15.87 -39.22
CA ASN A 74 -0.75 16.09 -38.24
C ASN A 74 -0.44 17.24 -37.27
N ARG A 75 0.67 17.97 -37.45
CA ARG A 75 1.12 19.04 -36.54
C ARG A 75 1.12 18.62 -35.07
N THR A 76 1.42 17.35 -34.80
CA THR A 76 1.41 16.81 -33.44
C THR A 76 2.53 17.45 -32.59
N SER A 77 3.54 18.02 -33.24
CA SER A 77 4.53 18.92 -32.63
C SER A 77 3.91 20.17 -31.99
N ASP A 78 2.82 20.69 -32.54
CA ASP A 78 2.23 21.97 -32.12
C ASP A 78 1.41 21.78 -30.83
N TYR A 79 0.85 20.59 -30.64
CA TYR A 79 0.23 20.16 -29.40
C TYR A 79 1.26 19.88 -28.29
N SER A 80 2.54 19.75 -28.63
CA SER A 80 3.56 19.14 -27.78
C SER A 80 3.99 19.94 -26.52
N PRO A 81 3.99 21.28 -26.47
CA PRO A 81 4.46 21.97 -25.26
C PRO A 81 3.45 21.86 -24.12
N ARG A 82 2.17 22.19 -24.39
CA ARG A 82 1.10 22.17 -23.39
C ARG A 82 0.76 20.75 -22.98
N THR A 83 0.70 19.83 -23.92
CA THR A 83 0.43 18.42 -23.64
C THR A 83 1.57 17.79 -22.84
N ARG A 84 2.85 18.04 -23.15
CA ARG A 84 3.97 17.54 -22.32
C ARG A 84 3.93 18.09 -20.89
N TRP A 85 3.53 19.35 -20.70
CA TRP A 85 3.39 19.92 -19.36
C TRP A 85 2.26 19.24 -18.58
N ILE A 86 1.09 19.01 -19.21
CA ILE A 86 -0.03 18.29 -18.60
C ILE A 86 0.37 16.86 -18.22
N TRP A 87 1.03 16.12 -19.13
CA TRP A 87 1.51 14.76 -18.84
C TRP A 87 2.52 14.73 -17.69
N ARG A 88 3.42 15.72 -17.60
CA ARG A 88 4.36 15.83 -16.49
C ARG A 88 3.66 16.13 -15.16
N GLN A 89 2.61 16.96 -15.16
CA GLN A 89 1.82 17.21 -13.97
C GLN A 89 1.06 15.96 -13.53
N SER A 90 0.35 15.30 -14.45
CA SER A 90 -0.38 14.07 -14.16
C SER A 90 0.56 13.00 -13.59
N ALA A 91 1.71 12.75 -14.23
CA ALA A 91 2.67 11.76 -13.74
C ALA A 91 3.22 12.11 -12.34
N ALA A 92 3.40 13.39 -12.03
CA ALA A 92 3.83 13.82 -10.70
C ALA A 92 2.73 13.66 -9.64
N GLU A 93 1.46 13.80 -10.02
CA GLU A 93 0.31 13.55 -9.16
C GLU A 93 0.12 12.05 -8.89
N ASP A 94 0.25 11.22 -9.92
CA ASP A 94 0.17 9.76 -9.81
C ASP A 94 1.25 9.22 -8.86
N LEU A 95 2.50 9.68 -9.01
CA LEU A 95 3.59 9.30 -8.11
C LEU A 95 3.31 9.71 -6.65
N LYS A 96 2.68 10.87 -6.42
CA LYS A 96 2.30 11.31 -5.07
C LYS A 96 1.15 10.45 -4.52
N ALA A 97 0.17 10.10 -5.36
CA ALA A 97 -0.94 9.24 -4.96
C ALA A 97 -0.45 7.83 -4.58
N GLU A 98 0.42 7.23 -5.40
CA GLU A 98 1.06 5.94 -5.11
C GLU A 98 1.85 5.98 -3.79
N ALA A 99 2.65 7.03 -3.57
CA ALA A 99 3.39 7.18 -2.32
C ALA A 99 2.48 7.30 -1.09
N GLN A 100 1.31 7.95 -1.23
CA GLN A 100 0.32 8.01 -0.16
C GLN A 100 -0.35 6.66 0.09
N ILE A 101 -0.72 5.92 -0.97
CA ILE A 101 -1.28 4.57 -0.87
C ILE A 101 -0.29 3.63 -0.17
N GLU A 102 0.98 3.68 -0.54
CA GLU A 102 2.00 2.85 0.10
C GLU A 102 2.18 3.22 1.59
N LYS A 103 2.15 4.53 1.90
CA LYS A 103 2.24 5.01 3.28
C LYS A 103 1.03 4.57 4.12
N THR A 104 -0.18 4.60 3.57
CA THR A 104 -1.38 4.12 4.28
C THR A 104 -1.35 2.60 4.45
N ARG A 105 -0.91 1.85 3.43
CA ARG A 105 -0.71 0.40 3.52
C ARG A 105 0.26 0.02 4.63
N ARG A 106 1.45 0.63 4.68
CA ARG A 106 2.44 0.39 5.76
C ARG A 106 1.89 0.73 7.14
N ARG A 107 1.07 1.78 7.26
CA ARG A 107 0.43 2.12 8.54
C ARG A 107 -0.61 1.08 8.92
N ALA A 108 -1.40 0.58 7.97
CA ALA A 108 -2.38 -0.48 8.20
C ALA A 108 -1.70 -1.79 8.61
N GLU A 109 -0.62 -2.18 7.93
CA GLU A 109 0.18 -3.37 8.28
C GLU A 109 0.78 -3.25 9.68
N LYS A 110 1.37 -2.10 10.04
CA LYS A 110 1.89 -1.88 11.40
C LYS A 110 0.81 -1.94 12.46
N LYS A 111 -0.38 -1.40 12.18
CA LYS A 111 -1.54 -1.49 13.08
C LYS A 111 -2.01 -2.93 13.22
N LYS A 112 -2.10 -3.67 12.11
CA LYS A 112 -2.49 -5.08 12.11
C LYS A 112 -1.47 -5.91 12.90
N ALA A 113 -0.18 -5.76 12.63
CA ALA A 113 0.88 -6.45 13.37
C ALA A 113 0.86 -6.13 14.88
N ALA A 114 0.55 -4.89 15.26
CA ALA A 114 0.37 -4.52 16.65
C ALA A 114 -0.87 -5.19 17.28
N SER A 115 -1.99 -5.28 16.55
CA SER A 115 -3.18 -6.02 16.97
C SER A 115 -2.89 -7.51 17.13
N ASP A 116 -2.30 -8.14 16.11
CA ASP A 116 -1.95 -9.56 16.11
C ASP A 116 -0.96 -9.89 17.24
N ALA A 117 -0.09 -8.95 17.62
CA ALA A 117 0.82 -9.11 18.75
C ALA A 117 0.07 -9.06 20.10
N ILE A 118 -0.97 -8.22 20.21
CA ILE A 118 -1.84 -8.15 21.39
C ILE A 118 -2.68 -9.43 21.50
N ASP A 119 -3.25 -9.93 20.40
CA ASP A 119 -4.11 -11.13 20.38
C ASP A 119 -3.36 -12.41 20.80
N ARG A 120 -2.02 -12.44 20.66
CA ARG A 120 -1.18 -13.56 21.12
C ARG A 120 -0.90 -13.54 22.62
N VAL A 121 -1.16 -12.43 23.30
CA VAL A 121 -0.87 -12.28 24.71
C VAL A 121 -1.99 -12.88 25.54
N ILE A 122 -1.67 -13.91 26.32
CA ILE A 122 -2.59 -14.50 27.29
C ILE A 122 -2.81 -13.48 28.41
N ALA A 123 -4.04 -13.04 28.61
CA ALA A 123 -4.38 -12.05 29.63
C ALA A 123 -4.10 -12.61 31.03
N ILE A 124 -3.38 -11.83 31.85
CA ILE A 124 -3.19 -12.14 33.27
C ILE A 124 -4.35 -11.51 34.04
N LEU A 125 -5.19 -12.34 34.67
CA LEU A 125 -6.43 -11.90 35.30
C LEU A 125 -6.36 -11.87 36.82
N THR A 126 -5.35 -12.51 37.43
CA THR A 126 -5.25 -12.62 38.89
C THR A 126 -4.02 -11.93 39.45
N ILE A 127 -4.14 -11.38 40.68
CA ILE A 127 -3.03 -10.74 41.38
C ILE A 127 -1.90 -11.75 41.66
N THR A 128 -2.25 -13.00 41.97
CA THR A 128 -1.30 -14.08 42.25
C THR A 128 -0.43 -14.40 41.04
N GLU A 129 -1.01 -14.43 39.83
CA GLU A 129 -0.24 -14.62 38.59
C GLU A 129 0.68 -13.44 38.29
N VAL A 130 0.23 -12.20 38.55
CA VAL A 130 1.08 -11.00 38.40
C VAL A 130 2.28 -11.08 39.34
N GLU A 131 2.06 -11.40 40.62
CA GLU A 131 3.13 -11.51 41.62
C GLU A 131 4.10 -12.64 41.30
N TYR A 132 3.58 -13.81 40.93
CA TYR A 132 4.40 -14.94 40.49
C TYR A 132 5.28 -14.56 39.30
N SER A 133 4.68 -14.00 38.25
CA SER A 133 5.39 -13.62 37.02
C SER A 133 6.38 -12.47 37.21
N ALA A 134 6.10 -11.57 38.17
CA ALA A 134 6.98 -10.46 38.49
C ALA A 134 8.28 -10.90 39.20
N ASN A 135 8.19 -11.96 40.01
CA ASN A 135 9.28 -12.50 40.83
C ASN A 135 10.15 -13.54 40.12
N LEU A 136 9.76 -14.01 38.93
CA LEU A 136 10.58 -14.91 38.13
C LEU A 136 11.92 -14.26 37.74
N PRO A 137 12.99 -15.05 37.57
CA PRO A 137 14.27 -14.52 37.13
C PRO A 137 14.18 -13.98 35.70
N VAL A 138 15.01 -12.99 35.39
CA VAL A 138 15.03 -12.33 34.07
C VAL A 138 15.28 -13.38 32.99
N ARG A 139 14.41 -13.41 31.95
CA ARG A 139 14.37 -14.39 30.83
C ARG A 139 13.80 -15.77 31.16
N ALA A 140 13.31 -16.02 32.37
CA ALA A 140 12.53 -17.23 32.61
C ALA A 140 11.22 -17.23 31.81
N PRO A 141 10.73 -18.41 31.39
CA PRO A 141 9.40 -18.52 30.79
C PRO A 141 8.35 -18.00 31.77
N GLY A 142 7.49 -17.09 31.30
CA GLY A 142 6.50 -16.41 32.14
C GLY A 142 6.99 -15.15 32.86
N TYR A 143 8.27 -14.77 32.72
CA TYR A 143 8.77 -13.53 33.30
C TYR A 143 8.02 -12.31 32.75
N LEU A 144 7.49 -11.49 33.66
CA LEU A 144 6.72 -10.29 33.32
C LEU A 144 7.67 -9.17 32.84
N SER A 145 7.98 -9.20 31.55
CA SER A 145 8.82 -8.20 30.88
C SER A 145 8.07 -6.89 30.63
N VAL A 146 8.80 -5.79 30.47
CA VAL A 146 8.19 -4.47 30.16
C VAL A 146 7.31 -4.50 28.89
N PRO A 147 7.73 -5.12 27.77
CA PRO A 147 6.87 -5.26 26.60
C PRO A 147 5.60 -6.07 26.87
N LEU A 148 5.69 -7.11 27.71
CA LEU A 148 4.53 -7.92 28.08
C LEU A 148 3.55 -7.11 28.93
N ILE A 149 4.04 -6.32 29.89
CA ILE A 149 3.19 -5.42 30.68
C ILE A 149 2.47 -4.41 29.77
N ASP A 150 3.21 -3.78 28.84
CA ASP A 150 2.59 -2.83 27.90
C ASP A 150 1.51 -3.49 27.03
N ALA A 151 1.70 -4.76 26.64
CA ALA A 151 0.69 -5.51 25.89
C ALA A 151 -0.53 -5.91 26.75
N GLN A 152 -0.31 -6.32 28.00
CA GLN A 152 -1.37 -6.61 28.97
C GLN A 152 -2.25 -5.37 29.24
N GLU A 153 -1.63 -4.20 29.30
CA GLU A 153 -2.35 -2.93 29.47
C GLU A 153 -3.07 -2.49 28.20
N ASP A 154 -2.53 -2.81 27.02
CA ASP A 154 -3.20 -2.53 25.74
C ASP A 154 -4.41 -3.46 25.49
N LEU A 155 -4.51 -4.60 26.19
CA LEU A 155 -5.72 -5.45 26.23
C LEU A 155 -6.89 -4.80 26.99
N ASP A 156 -6.65 -3.77 27.81
CA ASP A 156 -7.73 -3.08 28.53
C ASP A 156 -8.54 -2.18 27.58
N PRO A 157 -9.82 -2.48 27.32
CA PRO A 157 -10.63 -1.74 26.36
C PRO A 157 -10.88 -0.29 26.80
N LYS A 158 -10.83 -0.01 28.11
CA LYS A 158 -11.15 1.32 28.64
C LYS A 158 -9.91 2.21 28.76
N LYS A 159 -8.69 1.65 28.83
CA LYS A 159 -7.42 2.37 29.05
C LYS A 159 -7.46 3.40 30.20
N THR A 160 -8.46 3.32 31.07
CA THR A 160 -8.72 4.29 32.14
C THR A 160 -8.01 3.92 33.44
N LEU A 161 -7.60 2.66 33.58
CA LEU A 161 -7.04 2.12 34.82
C LEU A 161 -5.54 2.39 34.96
N VAL A 162 -4.82 2.63 33.85
CA VAL A 162 -3.36 2.79 33.83
C VAL A 162 -2.95 4.13 33.20
N PRO A 163 -1.97 4.86 33.78
CA PRO A 163 -1.42 6.09 33.20
C PRO A 163 -0.89 5.92 31.77
N LYS A 164 -0.72 7.03 31.03
CA LYS A 164 -0.11 7.04 29.69
C LYS A 164 1.32 6.47 29.73
N LYS A 165 1.74 5.77 28.66
CA LYS A 165 3.06 5.08 28.52
C LYS A 165 4.27 5.87 29.05
N GLY A 166 4.33 7.18 28.80
CA GLY A 166 5.45 8.03 29.23
C GLY A 166 5.55 8.29 30.75
N ALA A 167 4.45 8.11 31.51
CA ALA A 167 4.40 8.43 32.94
C ALA A 167 4.63 7.21 33.87
N ARG A 168 4.85 6.01 33.30
CA ARG A 168 4.83 4.74 34.06
C ARG A 168 6.15 4.40 34.77
N GLY A 169 7.25 5.06 34.39
CA GLY A 169 8.56 4.87 35.02
C GLY A 169 9.20 3.50 34.75
N ASN A 170 9.94 3.01 35.75
CA ASN A 170 10.70 1.76 35.72
C ASN A 170 9.79 0.51 35.74
N ARG A 171 10.37 -0.68 35.55
CA ARG A 171 9.62 -1.95 35.55
C ARG A 171 8.81 -2.15 36.83
N GLU A 172 9.38 -1.89 37.99
CA GLU A 172 8.72 -2.09 39.29
C GLU A 172 7.46 -1.23 39.42
N ASN A 173 7.53 0.04 39.03
CA ASN A 173 6.36 0.92 39.02
C ASN A 173 5.31 0.44 38.04
N ARG A 174 5.70 -0.05 36.85
CA ARG A 174 4.77 -0.65 35.88
C ARG A 174 4.08 -1.88 36.45
N VAL A 175 4.81 -2.76 37.13
CA VAL A 175 4.22 -3.95 37.81
C VAL A 175 3.22 -3.53 38.89
N LYS A 176 3.55 -2.51 39.70
CA LYS A 176 2.62 -1.96 40.71
C LYS A 176 1.35 -1.40 40.08
N LEU A 177 1.48 -0.57 39.04
CA LEU A 177 0.34 0.00 38.33
C LEU A 177 -0.51 -1.10 37.67
N TRP A 178 0.12 -2.13 37.10
CA TRP A 178 -0.59 -3.26 36.53
C TRP A 178 -1.35 -4.07 37.58
N ARG A 179 -0.72 -4.34 38.73
CA ARG A 179 -1.37 -4.99 39.87
C ARG A 179 -2.61 -4.23 40.31
N GLU A 180 -2.50 -2.90 40.50
CA GLU A 180 -3.63 -2.06 40.88
C GLU A 180 -4.74 -2.09 39.81
N ALA A 181 -4.38 -2.15 38.52
CA ALA A 181 -5.35 -2.24 37.44
C ALA A 181 -6.09 -3.58 37.42
N VAL A 182 -5.39 -4.71 37.63
CA VAL A 182 -5.99 -6.05 37.73
C VAL A 182 -6.94 -6.13 38.92
N GLU A 183 -6.51 -5.61 40.07
CA GLU A 183 -7.33 -5.53 41.28
C GLU A 183 -8.61 -4.71 41.03
N ARG A 184 -8.49 -3.51 40.46
CA ARG A 184 -9.65 -2.67 40.10
C ARG A 184 -10.57 -3.34 39.10
N ARG A 185 -10.04 -4.07 38.11
CA ARG A 185 -10.85 -4.78 37.12
C ARG A 185 -11.71 -5.84 37.80
N ARG A 186 -11.12 -6.62 38.70
CA ARG A 186 -11.85 -7.63 39.49
C ARG A 186 -12.96 -7.00 40.34
N TYR A 187 -12.70 -5.86 40.97
CA TYR A 187 -13.73 -5.12 41.73
C TYR A 187 -14.89 -4.65 40.85
N LEU A 188 -14.60 -4.13 39.66
CA LEU A 188 -15.61 -3.68 38.70
C LEU A 188 -16.45 -4.86 38.16
N GLU A 189 -15.81 -6.00 37.87
CA GLU A 189 -16.48 -7.22 37.41
C GLU A 189 -17.39 -7.82 38.51
N ALA A 190 -16.99 -7.70 39.78
CA ALA A 190 -17.80 -8.13 40.93
C ALA A 190 -18.97 -7.17 41.26
N GLY A 191 -19.14 -6.08 40.52
CA GLY A 191 -20.21 -5.10 40.76
C GLY A 191 -20.09 -4.31 42.06
N LEU A 192 -18.90 -4.29 42.68
CA LEU A 192 -18.68 -3.64 43.97
C LEU A 192 -18.46 -2.12 43.78
N PRO A 193 -19.06 -1.26 44.61
CA PRO A 193 -18.90 0.20 44.52
C PRO A 193 -17.43 0.64 44.61
N ARG A 194 -17.10 1.65 43.79
CA ARG A 194 -15.73 2.16 43.52
C ARG A 194 -14.99 2.74 44.74
N ASP A 195 -15.69 2.97 45.86
CA ASP A 195 -15.22 3.81 46.96
C ASP A 195 -14.63 3.05 48.16
N PHE A 196 -14.41 1.74 48.05
CA PHE A 196 -13.57 1.05 49.04
C PHE A 196 -12.09 1.36 48.81
N ARG A 197 -11.69 2.54 49.30
CA ARG A 197 -10.30 2.82 49.64
C ARG A 197 -9.92 1.79 50.69
N ILE A 198 -9.14 0.78 50.31
CA ILE A 198 -8.52 -0.15 51.25
C ILE A 198 -7.59 0.71 52.11
N GLU A 199 -8.09 1.18 53.25
CA GLU A 199 -7.23 1.58 54.35
C GLU A 199 -6.36 0.36 54.60
N ARG A 200 -5.07 0.49 54.29
CA ARG A 200 -4.05 -0.46 54.70
C ARG A 200 -4.15 -0.50 56.21
N GLY A 201 -4.90 -1.48 56.73
CA GLY A 201 -5.05 -1.71 58.14
C GLY A 201 -3.66 -1.95 58.71
N THR A 202 -3.10 -0.92 59.32
CA THR A 202 -2.09 -1.06 60.37
C THR A 202 -2.79 -1.79 61.49
N ARG A 203 -2.79 -3.12 61.39
CA ARG A 203 -3.28 -4.03 62.41
C ARG A 203 -2.32 -3.93 63.59
N SER A 204 -2.55 -2.95 64.46
CA SER A 204 -2.12 -3.04 65.86
C SER A 204 -2.81 -4.29 66.41
N GLN A 205 -2.04 -5.35 66.64
CA GLN A 205 -2.50 -6.51 67.39
C GLN A 205 -2.77 -6.03 68.82
N GLU A 206 -4.03 -5.78 69.14
CA GLU A 206 -4.47 -5.86 70.53
C GLU A 206 -4.75 -7.34 70.86
N PRO A 207 -4.25 -7.86 71.99
CA PRO A 207 -4.45 -9.24 72.38
C PRO A 207 -5.92 -9.46 72.76
N ILE A 208 -6.61 -10.33 72.01
CA ILE A 208 -7.95 -10.80 72.33
C ILE A 208 -7.88 -11.60 73.62
N THR A 209 -8.45 -11.08 74.70
CA THR A 209 -8.67 -11.78 75.96
C THR A 209 -9.90 -12.69 75.87
N ALA A 210 -9.82 -13.85 76.51
CA ALA A 210 -10.78 -14.97 76.44
C ALA A 210 -12.14 -14.74 77.13
N GLN A 211 -12.73 -13.56 76.99
CA GLN A 211 -14.00 -13.19 77.63
C GLN A 211 -15.17 -12.90 76.67
N ASP A 212 -14.97 -12.96 75.35
CA ASP A 212 -16.00 -12.63 74.35
C ASP A 212 -16.67 -13.86 73.70
N LEU A 213 -16.57 -15.03 74.31
CA LEU A 213 -17.35 -16.22 73.92
C LEU A 213 -18.52 -16.38 74.89
N GLY A 214 -19.58 -15.61 74.67
CA GLY A 214 -20.84 -15.71 75.39
C GLY A 214 -22.02 -15.38 74.50
N ASP A 215 -22.87 -16.38 74.28
CA ASP A 215 -24.28 -16.31 73.90
C ASP A 215 -24.65 -15.85 72.49
N THR A 216 -25.04 -16.83 71.66
CA THR A 216 -26.25 -16.73 70.84
C THR A 216 -26.73 -18.13 70.44
N GLU A 217 -27.55 -18.73 71.31
CA GLU A 217 -28.52 -19.78 70.95
C GLU A 217 -29.81 -19.10 70.45
N SER A 218 -30.32 -19.53 69.28
CA SER A 218 -31.75 -19.66 68.92
C SER A 218 -31.81 -20.12 67.46
N GLU A 219 -32.03 -21.41 67.20
CA GLU A 219 -33.34 -22.03 66.93
C GLU A 219 -34.05 -21.54 65.65
N ASP A 220 -34.25 -22.53 64.76
CA ASP A 220 -35.52 -22.85 64.13
C ASP A 220 -36.12 -21.92 63.06
N SER A 221 -36.04 -22.36 61.81
CA SER A 221 -37.25 -22.83 61.09
C SER A 221 -36.88 -23.24 59.67
N GLY A 222 -37.32 -24.42 59.29
CA GLY A 222 -37.13 -24.99 57.96
C GLY A 222 -37.91 -24.25 56.90
N TYR A 223 -37.45 -24.37 55.66
CA TYR A 223 -38.34 -24.55 54.53
C TYR A 223 -37.60 -25.30 53.42
N ASP A 224 -38.06 -26.53 53.24
CA ASP A 224 -37.80 -27.47 52.17
C ASP A 224 -38.84 -27.21 51.08
N SER A 225 -38.41 -27.02 49.83
CA SER A 225 -39.27 -27.14 48.65
C SER A 225 -38.42 -27.23 47.38
N GLU A 226 -38.08 -28.46 47.00
CA GLU A 226 -37.98 -28.86 45.60
C GLU A 226 -39.38 -28.75 44.96
N GLU A 227 -39.63 -27.80 44.05
CA GLU A 227 -40.68 -27.90 43.01
C GLU A 227 -40.72 -26.61 42.18
N GLU A 228 -40.13 -26.63 40.98
CA GLU A 228 -40.59 -25.91 39.77
C GLU A 228 -39.60 -26.16 38.63
N TYR A 229 -39.62 -27.38 38.08
CA TYR A 229 -38.87 -27.69 36.85
C TYR A 229 -39.77 -28.11 35.67
N TYR A 230 -41.10 -28.02 35.81
CA TYR A 230 -42.01 -28.19 34.68
C TYR A 230 -43.24 -27.28 34.80
N ALA A 231 -43.16 -26.10 34.20
CA ALA A 231 -44.29 -25.33 33.69
C ALA A 231 -43.86 -24.61 32.39
#